data_AF-A0A916QL44-F1
#
_entry.id   AF-A0A916QL44-F1
#
_cell.length_a   1.000
_cell.length_b   1.000
_cell.length_c   1.000
_cell.angle_alpha   90.00
_cell.angle_beta   90.00
_cell.angle_gamma   90.00
#
_symmetry.space_group_name_H-M   'P 1'
#
loop_
_entity.id
_entity.type
_entity.pdbx_description
1 polymer ?
#
loop_
_entity_poly.entity_id
_entity_poly.type
_entity_poly.pdbx_seq_one_letter_code
_entity_poly.pdbx_strand_id
1 'polypeptide(L)' 'MSQQANWPFDVDLSGLDTGSITNIIQDIENHLPLLTTESDMQELLRVKQRFEDELMESHRLH' A
#
# COMPACT_ATOMS: atom_id res chain seq x y z
N MET A 1 23.42 -5.53 -17.15
CA MET A 1 22.61 -6.02 -16.02
C MET A 1 22.00 -4.80 -15.34
N SER A 2 20.88 -4.32 -15.87
CA SER A 2 20.06 -3.29 -15.24
C SER A 2 19.55 -3.87 -13.92
N GLN A 3 20.09 -3.42 -12.80
CA GLN A 3 19.53 -3.71 -11.48
C GLN A 3 18.10 -3.15 -11.51
N GLN A 4 17.09 -4.01 -11.72
CA GLN A 4 15.72 -3.66 -11.43
C GLN A 4 15.71 -3.31 -9.94
N ALA A 5 15.68 -2.02 -9.63
CA ALA A 5 15.50 -1.57 -8.27
C ALA A 5 14.15 -2.14 -7.82
N ASN A 6 14.19 -3.15 -6.95
CA ASN A 6 12.97 -3.75 -6.44
C ASN A 6 12.19 -2.63 -5.75
N TRP A 7 10.93 -2.45 -6.13
CA TRP A 7 10.08 -1.47 -5.48
C TRP A 7 10.08 -1.79 -3.98
N PRO A 8 10.40 -0.84 -3.07
CA PRO A 8 10.64 -1.15 -1.66
C PRO A 8 9.40 -1.69 -0.95
N PHE A 9 8.21 -1.41 -1.51
CA PHE A 9 6.93 -1.91 -1.02
C PHE A 9 6.51 -3.22 -1.70
N ASP A 10 7.40 -3.85 -2.47
CA ASP A 10 7.21 -5.19 -2.99
C ASP A 10 7.50 -6.26 -1.94
N VAL A 11 6.70 -6.23 -0.87
CA VAL A 11 6.80 -7.12 0.29
C VAL A 11 5.58 -8.02 0.39
N ASP A 12 5.74 -9.18 1.03
CA ASP A 12 4.65 -10.11 1.33
C ASP A 12 3.74 -9.52 2.43
N LEU A 13 2.46 -9.32 2.12
CA LEU A 13 1.46 -8.76 3.02
C LEU A 13 0.55 -9.83 3.64
N SER A 14 0.68 -11.10 3.24
CA SER A 14 -0.20 -12.19 3.67
C SER A 14 -0.16 -12.48 5.18
N GLY A 15 0.86 -11.99 5.88
CA GLY A 15 1.00 -12.08 7.33
C GLY A 15 0.27 -10.99 8.12
N LEU A 16 -0.33 -10.00 7.45
CA LEU A 16 -1.05 -8.89 8.09
C LEU A 16 -2.52 -9.25 8.30
N ASP A 17 -3.06 -8.93 9.48
CA ASP A 17 -4.49 -9.05 9.73
C ASP A 17 -5.28 -7.90 9.07
N THR A 18 -6.57 -8.13 8.85
CA THR A 18 -7.50 -7.15 8.25
C THR A 18 -7.48 -5.80 8.98
N GLY A 19 -7.40 -5.81 10.32
CA GLY A 19 -7.34 -4.60 11.13
C GLY A 19 -6.08 -3.79 10.84
N SER A 20 -4.92 -4.44 10.81
CA SER A 20 -3.65 -3.83 10.43
C SER A 20 -3.68 -3.23 9.02
N ILE A 21 -4.23 -3.95 8.03
CA ILE A 21 -4.35 -3.46 6.65
C ILE A 21 -5.24 -2.21 6.59
N THR A 22 -6.42 -2.25 7.23
CA THR A 22 -7.35 -1.10 7.23
C THR A 22 -6.76 0.13 7.92
N ASN A 23 -6.02 -0.04 9.03
CA ASN A 23 -5.34 1.06 9.71
C ASN A 23 -4.27 1.71 8.82
N ILE A 24 -3.48 0.91 8.09
CA ILE A 24 -2.47 1.41 7.16
C ILE A 24 -3.12 2.21 6.02
N ILE A 25 -4.22 1.70 5.45
CA ILE A 25 -4.97 2.42 4.40
C ILE A 25 -5.47 3.77 4.95
N GLN A 26 -6.05 3.78 6.14
CA GLN A 26 -6.53 5.00 6.80
C GLN A 26 -5.38 6.00 7.03
N ASP A 27 -4.22 5.53 7.49
CA ASP A 27 -3.05 6.38 7.67
C ASP A 27 -2.56 6.97 6.35
N ILE A 28 -2.53 6.17 5.28
CA ILE A 28 -2.19 6.66 3.93
C ILE A 28 -3.16 7.77 3.51
N GLU A 29 -4.46 7.58 3.68
CA GLU A 29 -5.47 8.59 3.33
C GLU A 29 -5.34 9.88 4.15
N ASN A 30 -4.96 9.77 5.43
CA ASN A 30 -4.71 10.92 6.28
C ASN A 30 -3.45 11.71 5.87
N HIS A 31 -2.43 11.03 5.33
CA HIS A 31 -1.16 11.65 4.94
C HIS A 31 -1.16 12.16 3.49
N LEU A 32 -1.95 11.57 2.60
CA LEU A 32 -2.02 11.95 1.18
C LEU A 32 -2.24 13.47 0.96
N PRO A 33 -3.12 14.17 1.71
CA PRO A 33 -3.33 15.62 1.55
C PRO A 33 -2.14 16.47 2.00
N LEU A 34 -1.20 15.90 2.75
CA LEU A 34 -0.01 16.60 3.26
C LEU A 34 1.15 16.57 2.26
N LEU A 35 1.06 15.74 1.21
CA LEU A 35 2.07 15.64 0.17
C LEU A 35 1.99 16.81 -0.80
N THR A 36 3.15 17.35 -1.15
CA THR A 36 3.26 18.54 -2.01
C THR A 36 3.77 18.22 -3.41
N THR A 37 4.32 17.02 -3.63
CA THR A 37 4.85 16.59 -4.92
C THR A 37 3.95 15.54 -5.55
N GLU A 38 3.73 15.65 -6.85
CA GLU A 38 2.95 14.67 -7.60
C GLU A 38 3.58 13.28 -7.57
N SER A 39 4.91 13.20 -7.60
CA SER A 39 5.63 11.93 -7.53
C SER A 39 5.40 11.22 -6.20
N ASP A 40 5.45 11.93 -5.07
CA ASP A 40 5.23 11.32 -3.75
C ASP A 40 3.77 10.88 -3.61
N MET A 41 2.82 11.67 -4.13
CA MET A 41 1.40 11.31 -4.16
C MET A 41 1.16 10.04 -4.98
N GLN A 42 1.73 9.96 -6.18
CA GLN A 42 1.57 8.76 -7.02
C GLN A 42 2.19 7.52 -6.37
N GLU A 43 3.34 7.66 -5.73
CA GLU A 43 3.98 6.55 -5.02
C GLU A 43 3.13 6.11 -3.82
N LEU A 44 2.60 7.04 -3.03
CA LEU A 44 1.75 6.72 -1.89
C LEU A 44 0.41 6.08 -2.32
N LEU A 45 -0.18 6.55 -3.43
CA LEU A 45 -1.36 5.92 -4.04
C LEU A 45 -1.07 4.50 -4.54
N ARG A 46 0.12 4.26 -5.09
CA ARG A 46 0.55 2.92 -5.51
C ARG A 46 0.69 1.98 -4.31
N VAL A 47 1.23 2.47 -3.20
CA VAL A 47 1.29 1.72 -1.93
C VAL A 47 -0.12 1.43 -1.43
N LYS A 48 -1.01 2.43 -1.42
CA LYS A 48 -2.42 2.28 -1.02
C LYS A 48 -3.11 1.16 -1.80
N GLN A 49 -2.98 1.15 -3.13
CA GLN A 49 -3.60 0.16 -3.99
C GLN A 49 -3.17 -1.27 -3.62
N ARG A 50 -1.90 -1.48 -3.27
CA ARG A 50 -1.39 -2.79 -2.85
C ARG A 50 -2.09 -3.30 -1.58
N PHE A 51 -2.31 -2.42 -0.61
CA PHE A 51 -3.02 -2.78 0.62
C PHE A 51 -4.52 -3.01 0.37
N GLU A 52 -5.14 -2.24 -0.53
CA GLU A 52 -6.53 -2.45 -0.94
C GLU A 52 -6.72 -3.80 -1.65
N ASP A 53 -5.77 -4.18 -2.53
CA ASP A 53 -5.79 -5.47 -3.22
C ASP A 53 -5.68 -6.64 -2.22
N GLU A 54 -4.74 -6.58 -1.28
CA GLU A 54 -4.59 -7.57 -0.20
C GLU A 54 -5.85 -7.66 0.67
N LEU A 55 -6.46 -6.52 0.99
CA LEU A 55 -7.71 -6.47 1.74
C LEU A 55 -8.84 -7.20 0.98
N MET A 56 -8.96 -6.95 -0.33
CA MET A 56 -9.95 -7.63 -1.17
C MET A 56 -9.70 -9.14 -1.26
N GLU A 57 -8.45 -9.58 -1.35
CA GLU A 57 -8.08 -11.00 -1.33
C GLU A 57 -8.43 -11.65 0.02
N SER A 58 -8.07 -11.01 1.12
CA SER A 58 -8.40 -11.44 2.49
C SER A 58 -9.91 -11.55 2.73
N HIS A 59 -10.71 -10.66 2.14
CA HIS A 59 -12.18 -10.70 2.23
C HIS A 59 -12.82 -11.79 1.37
N ARG A 60 -12.18 -12.23 0.28
CA ARG A 60 -12.69 -13.32 -0.57
C ARG A 60 -12.45 -14.71 0.04
N LEU A 61 -11.50 -14.83 0.95
CA LEU A 61 -11.12 -16.08 1.62
C LEU A 61 -11.95 -16.36 2.89
N HIS A 62 -12.77 -15.40 3.35
CA HIS A 62 -13.68 -15.51 4.50
C HIS A 62 -15.14 -15.66 4.07
#